data_AF-A0A316KGY7-F1
#
_entry.id   AF-A0A316KGY7-F1
#
_cell.length_a   1.000
_cell.length_b   1.000
_cell.length_c   1.000
_cell.angle_alpha   90.00
_cell.angle_beta   90.00
_cell.angle_gamma   90.00
#
_symmetry.space_group_name_H-M   'P 1'
#
loop_
_entity.id
_entity.type
_entity.pdbx_description
1 polymer ?
#
loop_
_entity_poly.entity_id
_entity_poly.type
_entity_poly.pdbx_seq_one_letter_code
_entity_poly.pdbx_strand_id
1 'polypeptide(L)'
;MKYVTLITLFFASISGFAQRSEDLVPEEAISVLSINNINLLQKISLDELAQYRFMEELHHEITDGSTAGWSLKDSGFDFDQKMNVFQGGTGDYFVTGMSFGIKDKERMFTIFDDFESIASNFSGVEMYASYFNRLAIQGENAIFFRIWTDFDLVSEITDSIWYSRGGGYRWEYYDDEYEGEYYEEWNEIESEEEVIAIPPPEEIEENLVTGKTYYELLDSVEVAMNEIYLEVFAQKLLVEKRNLKKANAEFANQLNSNSEGSYFVNNTQNFVNSNEFDWMQRRNPEVYKRMKDLYNGNILSGNFYIDDNTIKLDLKAQYGEELGSIYEKLGSAKFDKSFLPYINEDDIAYASFQADYENAYDLIYDTGMSIVTQSDREDMVAMSITFDILYAFLDKETLFETFKGSAFMSYKGIQKVKTKVIVFDYDEETFEYIEREEDAEEDMPVFTMGFATDNHDLINRIMRHSQRSLARYNHENASYLIEHENYWEITNGMLGSVSMYIINKNGVFILTNDENLAKEHSNGFGSNAIPKKRMKAARKGGSVYAYADMNRAIDELPKEMFNHRENEMLDVFRGKSGTVELTSAKSSGTKSDYALTYTFESEEDSGKYILDLINSLYVISN
;
A
#
# COMPACT_ATOMS: atom_id res chain seq x y z
N MET A 1 18.54 19.13 -60.22
CA MET A 1 17.55 18.29 -59.51
C MET A 1 18.07 16.93 -59.02
N LYS A 2 19.38 16.61 -59.08
CA LYS A 2 19.95 15.37 -58.48
C LYS A 2 20.81 15.59 -57.23
N TYR A 3 21.07 16.84 -56.85
CA TYR A 3 21.91 17.18 -55.68
C TYR A 3 21.11 17.70 -54.47
N VAL A 4 19.82 17.98 -54.62
CA VAL A 4 18.96 18.45 -53.51
C VAL A 4 18.39 17.27 -52.71
N THR A 5 18.17 16.11 -53.35
CA THR A 5 17.63 14.91 -52.68
C THR A 5 18.65 14.22 -51.77
N LEU A 6 19.96 14.41 -52.00
CA LEU A 6 21.01 13.78 -51.18
C LEU A 6 21.25 14.52 -49.85
N ILE A 7 20.95 15.82 -49.78
CA ILE A 7 21.13 16.63 -48.56
C ILE A 7 19.99 16.39 -47.56
N THR A 8 18.76 16.16 -48.04
CA THR A 8 17.64 15.77 -47.16
C THR A 8 17.78 14.37 -46.58
N LEU A 9 18.52 13.47 -47.23
CA LEU A 9 18.80 12.12 -46.72
C LEU A 9 19.98 12.09 -45.73
N PHE A 10 20.88 13.09 -45.75
CA PHE A 10 21.94 13.23 -44.75
C PHE A 10 21.48 13.91 -43.45
N PHE A 11 20.37 14.65 -43.47
CA PHE A 11 19.71 15.16 -42.26
C PHE A 11 18.65 14.21 -41.67
N ALA A 12 18.37 13.09 -42.34
CA ALA A 12 17.41 12.09 -41.88
C ALA A 12 18.09 10.88 -41.17
N SER A 13 19.38 10.97 -40.89
CA SER A 13 20.12 9.90 -40.21
C SER A 13 21.32 10.47 -39.44
N ILE A 14 21.05 11.01 -38.24
CA ILE A 14 21.69 10.72 -36.93
C ILE A 14 20.79 11.43 -35.89
N SER A 15 19.55 10.99 -35.72
CA SER A 15 19.05 10.84 -34.36
C SER A 15 19.44 9.43 -33.98
N GLY A 16 20.74 9.23 -33.72
CA GLY A 16 21.12 8.07 -32.93
C GLY A 16 20.24 8.14 -31.70
N PHE A 17 19.52 7.06 -31.39
CA PHE A 17 18.91 6.92 -30.08
C PHE A 17 20.07 6.97 -29.08
N ALA A 18 20.44 8.19 -28.67
CA ALA A 18 21.34 8.39 -27.55
C ALA A 18 20.65 7.69 -26.39
N GLN A 19 21.36 6.76 -25.78
CA GLN A 19 20.89 6.10 -24.57
C GLN A 19 20.53 7.21 -23.58
N ARG A 20 19.34 7.13 -23.02
CA ARG A 20 18.87 8.07 -21.98
C ARG A 20 18.88 7.35 -20.64
N SER A 21 18.76 8.11 -19.56
CA SER A 21 18.67 7.56 -18.20
C SER A 21 17.59 6.47 -18.04
N GLU A 22 16.47 6.57 -18.77
CA GLU A 22 15.38 5.57 -18.67
C GLU A 22 15.76 4.22 -19.27
N ASP A 23 16.80 4.16 -20.12
CA ASP A 23 17.32 2.90 -20.66
C ASP A 23 18.15 2.11 -19.62
N LEU A 24 18.44 2.72 -18.47
CA LEU A 24 19.11 2.11 -17.31
C LEU A 24 18.13 1.70 -16.19
N VAL A 25 16.81 1.78 -16.41
CA VAL A 25 15.84 1.21 -15.45
C VAL A 25 15.79 -0.32 -15.64
N PRO A 26 16.14 -1.14 -14.65
CA PRO A 26 16.24 -2.59 -14.80
C PRO A 26 14.88 -3.23 -15.10
N GLU A 27 14.87 -4.34 -15.85
CA GLU A 27 13.62 -5.05 -16.15
C GLU A 27 12.97 -5.68 -14.91
N GLU A 28 13.77 -5.91 -13.88
CA GLU A 28 13.37 -6.41 -12.56
C GLU A 28 12.68 -5.36 -11.69
N ALA A 29 12.64 -4.08 -12.11
CA ALA A 29 11.96 -3.03 -11.36
C ALA A 29 10.45 -3.31 -11.27
N ILE A 30 9.96 -3.41 -10.03
CA ILE A 30 8.55 -3.57 -9.69
C ILE A 30 7.89 -2.20 -9.58
N SER A 31 8.55 -1.26 -8.90
CA SER A 31 8.09 0.12 -8.73
C SER A 31 9.10 1.09 -9.32
N VAL A 32 8.61 2.10 -10.06
CA VAL A 32 9.43 3.16 -10.66
C VAL A 32 8.73 4.50 -10.52
N LEU A 33 9.43 5.47 -9.95
CA LEU A 33 9.08 6.88 -9.99
C LEU A 33 10.01 7.60 -10.97
N SER A 34 9.44 8.17 -12.03
CA SER A 34 10.17 8.99 -13.00
C SER A 34 9.81 10.46 -12.83
N ILE A 35 10.82 11.31 -12.70
CA ILE A 35 10.67 12.76 -12.61
C ILE A 35 11.13 13.36 -13.95
N ASN A 36 10.18 13.94 -14.68
CA ASN A 36 10.37 14.44 -16.04
C ASN A 36 10.84 15.89 -16.04
N ASN A 37 10.30 16.71 -15.14
CA ASN A 37 10.64 18.13 -15.05
C ASN A 37 11.48 18.39 -13.80
N ILE A 38 12.76 18.03 -13.86
CA ILE A 38 13.66 18.19 -12.71
C ILE A 38 13.88 19.67 -12.35
N ASN A 39 13.47 20.63 -13.19
CA ASN A 39 13.44 22.05 -12.79
C ASN A 39 12.57 22.29 -11.54
N LEU A 40 11.59 21.43 -11.26
CA LEU A 40 10.84 21.42 -10.00
C LEU A 40 11.73 21.18 -8.78
N LEU A 41 12.73 20.32 -8.93
CA LEU A 41 13.62 19.92 -7.84
C LEU A 41 14.86 20.83 -7.73
N GLN A 42 15.17 21.62 -8.76
CA GLN A 42 16.37 22.48 -8.79
C GLN A 42 16.45 23.53 -7.69
N LYS A 43 15.31 23.95 -7.12
CA LYS A 43 15.27 24.96 -6.06
C LYS A 43 15.32 24.35 -4.66
N ILE A 44 15.17 23.03 -4.55
CA ILE A 44 15.11 22.33 -3.29
C ILE A 44 16.54 21.97 -2.89
N SER A 45 16.90 22.27 -1.65
CA SER A 45 18.23 21.93 -1.14
C SER A 45 18.37 20.42 -1.00
N LEU A 46 19.61 19.91 -1.10
CA LEU A 46 19.88 18.48 -0.88
C LEU A 46 19.54 18.07 0.56
N ASP A 47 19.78 18.97 1.54
CA ASP A 47 19.43 18.76 2.94
C ASP A 47 17.91 18.60 3.16
N GLU A 48 17.08 19.30 2.39
CA GLU A 48 15.62 19.14 2.42
C GLU A 48 15.19 17.87 1.70
N LEU A 49 15.81 17.53 0.58
CA LEU A 49 15.52 16.28 -0.16
C LEU A 49 15.84 15.04 0.69
N ALA A 50 16.93 15.08 1.45
CA ALA A 50 17.38 14.03 2.35
C ALA A 50 16.37 13.65 3.46
N GLN A 51 15.43 14.53 3.78
CA GLN A 51 14.41 14.26 4.81
C GLN A 51 13.30 13.31 4.33
N TYR A 52 13.23 13.05 3.03
CA TYR A 52 12.21 12.18 2.45
C TYR A 52 12.70 10.73 2.43
N ARG A 53 11.85 9.78 2.84
CA ARG A 53 12.14 8.33 2.84
C ARG A 53 12.54 7.81 1.47
N PHE A 54 11.91 8.30 0.39
CA PHE A 54 12.31 7.91 -0.98
C PHE A 54 13.72 8.41 -1.36
N MET A 55 14.27 9.35 -0.60
CA MET A 55 15.64 9.85 -0.69
C MET A 55 16.51 9.41 0.48
N GLU A 56 15.99 8.71 1.50
CA GLU A 56 16.75 8.31 2.69
C GLU A 56 17.82 7.28 2.34
N GLU A 57 17.46 6.31 1.48
CA GLU A 57 18.42 5.36 0.89
C GLU A 57 19.52 6.07 0.07
N LEU A 58 19.18 7.22 -0.51
CA LEU A 58 20.13 8.07 -1.22
C LEU A 58 20.94 8.92 -0.24
N HIS A 59 20.35 9.42 0.85
CA HIS A 59 20.98 10.35 1.79
C HIS A 59 22.12 9.71 2.58
N HIS A 60 21.92 8.50 3.09
CA HIS A 60 22.96 7.77 3.84
C HIS A 60 24.20 7.45 3.01
N GLU A 61 24.11 7.55 1.68
CA GLU A 61 25.17 7.15 0.72
C GLU A 61 25.66 8.31 -0.15
N ILE A 62 24.91 9.41 -0.24
CA ILE A 62 25.24 10.63 -0.98
C ILE A 62 26.00 11.63 -0.08
N THR A 63 25.96 11.51 1.25
CA THR A 63 26.52 12.55 2.11
C THR A 63 27.16 12.03 3.39
N ASP A 64 28.47 11.74 3.36
CA ASP A 64 29.31 11.78 4.58
C ASP A 64 29.99 13.17 4.73
N GLY A 65 29.87 14.03 3.69
CA GLY A 65 30.28 15.43 3.66
C GLY A 65 29.14 16.45 3.92
N SER A 66 29.50 17.72 4.19
CA SER A 66 28.53 18.79 4.40
C SER A 66 27.93 19.28 3.07
N THR A 67 26.67 18.94 2.81
CA THR A 67 25.83 19.47 1.71
C THR A 67 25.22 20.85 1.97
N ALA A 68 25.64 21.50 3.06
CA ALA A 68 25.06 22.76 3.51
C ALA A 68 25.10 23.83 2.40
N GLY A 69 23.91 24.19 1.90
CA GLY A 69 23.72 25.21 0.87
C GLY A 69 23.81 24.70 -0.57
N TRP A 70 23.84 23.39 -0.80
CA TRP A 70 23.81 22.80 -2.14
C TRP A 70 22.39 22.46 -2.57
N SER A 71 22.09 22.71 -3.84
CA SER A 71 20.85 22.27 -4.48
C SER A 71 21.13 21.14 -5.46
N LEU A 72 20.08 20.42 -5.90
CA LEU A 72 20.25 19.48 -7.01
C LEU A 72 20.89 20.17 -8.22
N LYS A 73 20.60 21.45 -8.49
CA LYS A 73 21.22 22.17 -9.62
C LYS A 73 22.76 22.14 -9.60
N ASP A 74 23.33 21.98 -8.43
CA ASP A 74 24.76 21.96 -8.18
C ASP A 74 25.36 20.54 -8.22
N SER A 75 24.57 19.52 -8.59
CA SER A 75 24.97 18.10 -8.60
C SER A 75 25.70 17.63 -9.85
N GLY A 76 25.72 18.43 -10.91
CA GLY A 76 26.21 17.95 -12.21
C GLY A 76 25.26 16.97 -12.92
N PHE A 77 24.04 16.75 -12.42
CA PHE A 77 23.00 16.00 -13.13
C PHE A 77 22.53 16.76 -14.38
N ASP A 78 22.15 15.99 -15.39
CA ASP A 78 21.51 16.50 -16.60
C ASP A 78 19.99 16.59 -16.42
N PHE A 79 19.51 17.80 -16.17
CA PHE A 79 18.09 18.10 -15.99
C PHE A 79 17.25 18.08 -17.27
N ASP A 80 17.89 17.93 -18.44
CA ASP A 80 17.20 17.69 -19.71
C ASP A 80 16.87 16.19 -19.91
N GLN A 81 17.29 15.34 -18.96
CA GLN A 81 16.95 13.93 -18.86
C GLN A 81 16.11 13.65 -17.62
N LYS A 82 15.42 12.51 -17.62
CA LYS A 82 14.60 12.08 -16.49
C LYS A 82 15.47 11.54 -15.37
N MET A 83 15.00 11.69 -14.13
CA MET A 83 15.52 10.94 -13.00
C MET A 83 14.53 9.82 -12.68
N ASN A 84 15.00 8.58 -12.57
CA ASN A 84 14.15 7.44 -12.26
C ASN A 84 14.63 6.82 -10.95
N VAL A 85 13.76 6.74 -9.95
CA VAL A 85 13.99 5.99 -8.71
C VAL A 85 13.21 4.68 -8.84
N PHE A 86 13.85 3.55 -8.55
CA PHE A 86 13.24 2.25 -8.75
C PHE A 86 13.59 1.27 -7.64
N GLN A 87 12.70 0.28 -7.48
CA GLN A 87 12.89 -0.88 -6.61
C GLN A 87 12.26 -2.12 -7.24
N GLY A 88 12.79 -3.30 -6.95
CA GLY A 88 12.28 -4.57 -7.47
C GLY A 88 13.17 -5.76 -7.14
N GLY A 89 13.09 -6.82 -7.93
CA GLY A 89 13.84 -8.05 -7.67
C GLY A 89 13.35 -9.26 -8.47
N THR A 90 13.90 -10.44 -8.18
CA THR A 90 13.52 -11.71 -8.84
C THR A 90 13.19 -12.85 -7.87
N GLY A 91 12.88 -12.54 -6.61
CA GLY A 91 12.73 -13.53 -5.52
C GLY A 91 14.09 -13.99 -4.95
N ASP A 92 15.10 -14.13 -5.80
CA ASP A 92 16.47 -14.46 -5.36
C ASP A 92 17.23 -13.26 -4.75
N TYR A 93 16.93 -12.05 -5.25
CA TYR A 93 17.57 -10.81 -4.85
C TYR A 93 16.64 -9.62 -5.05
N PHE A 94 16.89 -8.57 -4.30
CA PHE A 94 16.26 -7.26 -4.36
C PHE A 94 17.23 -6.24 -4.96
N VAL A 95 16.67 -5.28 -5.69
CA VAL A 95 17.40 -4.14 -6.24
C VAL A 95 16.67 -2.85 -5.88
N THR A 96 17.41 -1.88 -5.36
CA THR A 96 16.96 -0.48 -5.26
C THR A 96 17.98 0.41 -5.94
N GLY A 97 17.55 1.56 -6.45
CA GLY A 97 18.48 2.48 -7.09
C GLY A 97 17.84 3.64 -7.82
N MET A 98 18.69 4.40 -8.49
CA MET A 98 18.28 5.50 -9.36
C MET A 98 19.09 5.59 -10.64
N SER A 99 18.45 6.02 -11.73
CA SER A 99 19.11 6.35 -12.99
C SER A 99 18.90 7.81 -13.38
N PHE A 100 19.96 8.43 -13.92
CA PHE A 100 19.99 9.86 -14.23
C PHE A 100 21.02 10.18 -15.32
N GLY A 101 20.86 11.34 -15.96
CA GLY A 101 21.82 11.86 -16.92
C GLY A 101 22.94 12.65 -16.23
N ILE A 102 24.12 12.70 -16.86
CA ILE A 102 25.30 13.41 -16.36
C ILE A 102 25.60 14.59 -17.28
N LYS A 103 25.62 15.80 -16.71
CA LYS A 103 26.03 17.03 -17.38
C LYS A 103 27.46 17.42 -17.04
N ASP A 104 27.87 17.20 -15.80
CA ASP A 104 29.22 17.48 -15.30
C ASP A 104 29.64 16.38 -14.32
N LYS A 105 30.54 15.51 -14.77
CA LYS A 105 31.02 14.36 -14.01
C LYS A 105 31.87 14.78 -12.80
N GLU A 106 32.71 15.80 -12.94
CA GLU A 106 33.55 16.26 -11.82
C GLU A 106 32.67 16.78 -10.70
N ARG A 107 31.65 17.57 -11.05
CA ARG A 107 30.67 18.09 -10.11
C ARG A 107 29.81 16.98 -9.49
N MET A 108 29.45 15.96 -10.26
CA MET A 108 28.74 14.79 -9.74
C MET A 108 29.53 14.05 -8.65
N PHE A 109 30.84 13.85 -8.83
CA PHE A 109 31.67 13.22 -7.80
C PHE A 109 31.94 14.10 -6.58
N THR A 110 31.49 15.35 -6.57
CA THR A 110 31.45 16.14 -5.33
C THR A 110 30.27 15.79 -4.43
N ILE A 111 29.26 15.09 -5.00
CA ILE A 111 28.10 14.53 -4.30
C ILE A 111 28.29 13.04 -4.04
N PHE A 112 28.96 12.32 -4.94
CA PHE A 112 29.35 10.92 -4.73
C PHE A 112 30.81 10.83 -4.32
N ASP A 113 31.22 11.57 -3.29
CA ASP A 113 32.63 11.72 -2.90
C ASP A 113 33.25 10.47 -2.28
N ASP A 114 32.45 9.60 -1.68
CA ASP A 114 32.88 8.31 -1.10
C ASP A 114 32.97 7.16 -2.12
N PHE A 115 32.67 7.42 -3.39
CA PHE A 115 32.71 6.39 -4.44
C PHE A 115 34.13 6.23 -5.01
N GLU A 116 34.72 5.06 -4.78
CA GLU A 116 36.02 4.72 -5.36
C GLU A 116 35.86 3.99 -6.69
N SER A 117 36.76 4.27 -7.64
CA SER A 117 36.78 3.57 -8.93
C SER A 117 37.23 2.12 -8.74
N ILE A 118 36.44 1.18 -9.27
CA ILE A 118 36.74 -0.25 -9.26
C ILE A 118 36.98 -0.76 -10.69
N ALA A 119 37.62 -1.94 -10.80
CA ALA A 119 37.82 -2.57 -12.10
C ALA A 119 36.46 -2.90 -12.73
N SER A 120 36.21 -2.34 -13.91
CA SER A 120 35.02 -2.66 -14.69
C SER A 120 35.27 -3.89 -15.56
N ASN A 121 34.46 -4.94 -15.35
CA ASN A 121 34.42 -6.11 -16.22
C ASN A 121 33.60 -5.86 -17.50
N PHE A 122 33.00 -4.68 -17.64
CA PHE A 122 32.04 -4.36 -18.70
C PHE A 122 32.61 -3.29 -19.64
N SER A 123 32.74 -3.64 -20.93
CA SER A 123 33.32 -2.74 -21.93
C SER A 123 32.48 -1.47 -22.09
N GLY A 124 33.12 -0.30 -21.99
CA GLY A 124 32.44 0.99 -22.14
C GLY A 124 31.58 1.40 -20.95
N VAL A 125 31.78 0.77 -19.79
CA VAL A 125 31.14 1.12 -18.52
C VAL A 125 32.24 1.43 -17.51
N GLU A 126 32.13 2.55 -16.83
CA GLU A 126 32.96 2.86 -15.66
C GLU A 126 32.20 2.43 -14.39
N MET A 127 32.89 1.74 -13.48
CA MET A 127 32.28 1.21 -12.26
C MET A 127 32.94 1.85 -11.04
N TYR A 128 32.12 2.18 -10.06
CA TYR A 128 32.52 2.74 -8.77
C TYR A 128 31.75 2.05 -7.65
N ALA A 129 32.33 2.00 -6.46
CA ALA A 129 31.72 1.39 -5.29
C ALA A 129 31.92 2.25 -4.04
N SER A 130 30.90 2.24 -3.17
CA SER A 130 30.96 2.68 -1.77
C SER A 130 30.22 1.64 -0.95
N TYR A 131 30.91 0.96 -0.02
CA TYR A 131 30.35 -0.17 0.76
C TYR A 131 29.51 -1.14 -0.10
N PHE A 132 28.19 -1.18 0.11
CA PHE A 132 27.25 -2.08 -0.55
C PHE A 132 26.68 -1.51 -1.86
N ASN A 133 26.96 -0.24 -2.18
CA ASN A 133 26.40 0.47 -3.30
C ASN A 133 27.33 0.44 -4.51
N ARG A 134 26.74 0.55 -5.69
CA ARG A 134 27.45 0.63 -6.97
C ARG A 134 26.96 1.82 -7.76
N LEU A 135 27.90 2.49 -8.42
CA LEU A 135 27.63 3.52 -9.41
C LEU A 135 28.27 3.10 -10.73
N ALA A 136 27.44 2.95 -11.76
CA ALA A 136 27.90 2.62 -13.10
C ALA A 136 27.64 3.79 -14.05
N ILE A 137 28.64 4.20 -14.81
CA ILE A 137 28.56 5.28 -15.79
C ILE A 137 28.74 4.70 -17.20
N GLN A 138 27.81 5.03 -18.10
CA GLN A 138 27.86 4.64 -19.49
C GLN A 138 27.51 5.82 -20.40
N GLY A 139 28.56 6.41 -21.01
CA GLY A 139 28.42 7.63 -21.78
C GLY A 139 28.02 8.80 -20.88
N GLU A 140 26.88 9.41 -21.18
CA GLU A 140 26.33 10.57 -20.44
C GLU A 140 25.22 10.16 -19.45
N ASN A 141 25.15 8.87 -19.08
CA ASN A 141 24.15 8.36 -18.15
C ASN A 141 24.81 7.59 -17.01
N ALA A 142 24.19 7.63 -15.85
CA ALA A 142 24.59 6.86 -14.69
C ALA A 142 23.41 6.09 -14.08
N ILE A 143 23.76 5.01 -13.39
CA ILE A 143 22.89 4.28 -12.49
C ILE A 143 23.62 4.08 -11.17
N PHE A 144 22.98 4.54 -10.09
CA PHE A 144 23.29 4.19 -8.71
C PHE A 144 22.36 3.04 -8.32
N PHE A 145 22.89 1.95 -7.75
CA PHE A 145 22.07 0.81 -7.36
C PHE A 145 22.72 0.00 -6.23
N ARG A 146 21.85 -0.70 -5.50
CA ARG A 146 22.21 -1.66 -4.46
C ARG A 146 21.52 -2.99 -4.75
N ILE A 147 22.24 -4.07 -4.51
CA ILE A 147 21.73 -5.44 -4.61
C ILE A 147 21.80 -6.09 -3.23
N TRP A 148 20.70 -6.74 -2.85
CA TRP A 148 20.62 -7.54 -1.63
C TRP A 148 20.07 -8.91 -1.99
N THR A 149 20.72 -9.97 -1.55
CA THR A 149 20.21 -11.32 -1.71
C THR A 149 19.06 -11.56 -0.75
N ASP A 150 18.06 -12.32 -1.17
CA ASP A 150 16.97 -12.75 -0.30
C ASP A 150 17.52 -13.55 0.89
N PHE A 151 17.08 -13.19 2.11
CA PHE A 151 17.63 -13.77 3.33
C PHE A 151 17.24 -15.24 3.50
N ASP A 152 16.04 -15.64 3.06
CA ASP A 152 15.60 -17.03 3.14
C ASP A 152 16.50 -17.90 2.25
N LEU A 153 16.82 -17.43 1.05
CA LEU A 153 17.78 -18.09 0.15
C LEU A 153 19.19 -18.20 0.76
N VAL A 154 19.70 -17.11 1.37
CA VAL A 154 21.00 -17.11 2.06
C VAL A 154 21.00 -18.11 3.23
N SER A 155 19.92 -18.13 4.01
CA SER A 155 19.72 -19.02 5.15
C SER A 155 19.67 -20.48 4.70
N GLU A 156 18.87 -20.82 3.68
CA GLU A 156 18.76 -22.18 3.14
C GLU A 156 20.10 -22.74 2.64
N ILE A 157 20.89 -21.92 1.94
CA ILE A 157 22.21 -22.32 1.45
C ILE A 157 23.19 -22.48 2.62
N THR A 158 23.15 -21.56 3.59
CA THR A 158 23.99 -21.62 4.79
C THR A 158 23.71 -22.88 5.58
N ASP A 159 22.45 -23.19 5.82
CA ASP A 159 21.96 -24.41 6.47
C ASP A 159 22.46 -25.66 5.75
N SER A 160 22.28 -25.71 4.44
CA SER A 160 22.75 -26.83 3.62
C SER A 160 24.26 -27.05 3.76
N ILE A 161 25.05 -25.98 3.72
CA ILE A 161 26.50 -26.03 3.91
C ILE A 161 26.84 -26.45 5.34
N TRP A 162 26.16 -25.90 6.35
CA TRP A 162 26.37 -26.20 7.76
C TRP A 162 26.13 -27.67 8.08
N TYR A 163 24.96 -28.20 7.69
CA TYR A 163 24.60 -29.60 7.88
C TYR A 163 25.54 -30.55 7.12
N SER A 164 25.92 -30.21 5.88
CA SER A 164 26.86 -31.03 5.09
C SER A 164 28.25 -31.12 5.73
N ARG A 165 28.62 -30.15 6.57
CA ARG A 165 29.89 -30.11 7.29
C ARG A 165 29.82 -30.73 8.70
N GLY A 166 28.68 -31.33 9.05
CA GLY A 166 28.46 -31.99 10.33
C GLY A 166 28.00 -31.03 11.44
N GLY A 167 27.60 -29.81 11.10
CA GLY A 167 26.93 -28.90 12.02
C GLY A 167 25.59 -29.48 12.51
N GLY A 168 25.23 -29.21 13.76
CA GLY A 168 23.98 -29.68 14.36
C GLY A 168 22.75 -28.94 13.81
N TYR A 169 21.57 -29.53 14.02
CA TYR A 169 20.28 -28.86 13.74
C TYR A 169 20.17 -27.57 14.55
N ARG A 170 19.88 -26.47 13.87
CA ARG A 170 19.45 -25.24 14.52
C ARG A 170 17.93 -25.31 14.62
N TRP A 171 17.41 -25.61 15.80
CA TRP A 171 16.06 -25.16 16.10
C TRP A 171 16.18 -23.63 16.15
N GLU A 172 15.48 -22.94 15.26
CA GLU A 172 15.11 -21.56 15.52
C GLU A 172 14.51 -21.58 16.93
N TYR A 173 15.14 -20.86 17.86
CA TYR A 173 14.38 -20.35 18.99
C TYR A 173 13.33 -19.45 18.35
N TYR A 174 12.19 -20.04 17.99
CA TYR A 174 10.95 -19.29 17.99
C TYR A 174 10.90 -18.71 19.39
N ASP A 175 10.89 -17.38 19.50
CA ASP A 175 10.42 -16.75 20.70
C ASP A 175 9.07 -17.41 21.03
N ASP A 176 9.02 -18.17 22.11
CA ASP A 176 7.80 -18.64 22.76
C ASP A 176 7.01 -17.43 23.34
N GLU A 177 6.98 -16.31 22.64
CA GLU A 177 6.20 -15.10 22.96
C GLU A 177 5.03 -14.90 21.99
N TYR A 178 4.80 -15.83 21.04
CA TYR A 178 3.65 -15.80 20.12
C TYR A 178 2.80 -17.09 20.11
N GLU A 179 2.67 -17.77 21.25
CA GLU A 179 1.56 -18.71 21.52
C GLU A 179 0.73 -18.27 22.74
N GLY A 180 0.34 -17.01 22.76
CA GLY A 180 -0.81 -16.55 23.54
C GLY A 180 -2.04 -16.48 22.63
N GLU A 181 -3.10 -17.20 22.97
CA GLU A 181 -4.43 -17.16 22.36
C GLU A 181 -4.77 -18.17 21.26
N TYR A 182 -4.63 -19.48 21.53
CA TYR A 182 -5.63 -20.46 21.07
C TYR A 182 -5.65 -21.69 22.01
N TYR A 183 -6.28 -21.56 23.18
CA TYR A 183 -6.78 -22.72 23.90
C TYR A 183 -8.31 -22.74 23.83
N GLU A 184 -8.82 -23.44 22.82
CA GLU A 184 -10.16 -23.98 22.85
C GLU A 184 -10.29 -24.98 24.01
N GLU A 185 -11.33 -24.73 24.79
CA GLU A 185 -11.83 -25.49 25.93
C GLU A 185 -12.05 -26.99 25.57
N TRP A 186 -11.10 -27.85 25.91
CA TRP A 186 -11.27 -29.31 25.86
C TRP A 186 -10.95 -29.95 27.21
N ASN A 187 -12.03 -30.18 27.96
CA ASN A 187 -12.25 -31.18 29.02
C ASN A 187 -11.05 -31.75 29.78
N GLU A 188 -10.99 -31.41 31.07
CA GLU A 188 -10.27 -32.12 32.12
C GLU A 188 -10.51 -33.64 32.06
N ILE A 189 -9.44 -34.37 31.74
CA ILE A 189 -9.23 -35.73 32.26
C ILE A 189 -7.84 -35.71 32.87
N GLU A 190 -7.79 -35.64 34.20
CA GLU A 190 -6.58 -35.90 34.99
C GLU A 190 -6.06 -37.31 34.68
N SER A 191 -4.88 -37.39 34.05
CA SER A 191 -4.03 -38.57 34.14
C SER A 191 -2.61 -38.13 34.50
N GLU A 192 -2.18 -38.53 35.69
CA GLU A 192 -0.81 -38.43 36.18
C GLU A 192 0.16 -39.12 35.20
N GLU A 193 0.90 -38.35 34.40
CA GLU A 193 2.12 -38.83 33.74
C GLU A 193 3.32 -38.01 34.21
N GLU A 194 4.39 -38.73 34.53
CA GLU A 194 5.64 -38.24 35.11
C GLU A 194 6.20 -37.06 34.32
N VAL A 195 6.46 -35.96 35.03
CA VAL A 195 7.30 -34.86 34.54
C VAL A 195 8.70 -35.44 34.29
N ILE A 196 9.00 -35.78 33.03
CA ILE A 196 10.36 -36.05 32.58
C ILE A 196 11.10 -34.72 32.69
N ALA A 197 11.95 -34.58 33.70
CA ALA A 197 12.86 -33.45 33.81
C ALA A 197 13.77 -33.44 32.57
N ILE A 198 13.51 -32.50 31.67
CA ILE A 198 14.39 -32.19 30.54
C ILE A 198 15.70 -31.69 31.16
N PRO A 199 16.85 -32.36 30.93
CA PRO A 199 18.12 -31.86 31.42
C PRO A 199 18.39 -30.49 30.76
N PRO A 200 19.06 -29.56 31.46
CA PRO A 200 19.47 -28.29 30.85
C PRO A 200 20.28 -28.61 29.59
N PRO A 201 20.12 -27.83 28.50
CA PRO A 201 20.84 -28.10 27.26
C PRO A 201 22.34 -28.10 27.57
N GLU A 202 23.00 -29.24 27.32
CA GLU A 202 24.45 -29.26 27.22
C GLU A 202 24.81 -28.20 26.19
N GLU A 203 25.70 -27.25 26.56
CA GLU A 203 26.38 -26.40 25.59
C GLU A 203 26.93 -27.35 24.52
N ILE A 204 26.29 -27.38 23.36
CA ILE A 204 26.86 -28.03 22.19
C ILE A 204 28.12 -27.19 21.94
N GLU A 205 29.28 -27.68 22.41
CA GLU A 205 30.57 -27.23 21.91
C GLU A 205 30.40 -27.23 20.39
N GLU A 206 30.33 -26.04 19.78
CA GLU A 206 30.38 -25.90 18.33
C GLU A 206 31.68 -26.59 17.93
N ASN A 207 31.56 -27.84 17.50
CA ASN A 207 32.65 -28.57 16.90
C ASN A 207 32.89 -27.80 15.60
N LEU A 208 33.78 -26.80 15.67
CA LEU A 208 34.24 -26.00 14.55
C LEU A 208 35.07 -26.92 13.63
N VAL A 209 34.40 -27.88 12.98
CA VAL A 209 34.96 -28.73 11.92
C VAL A 209 35.46 -27.83 10.77
N THR A 210 35.01 -26.58 10.71
CA THR A 210 35.14 -25.62 9.61
C THR A 210 35.97 -24.38 9.96
N GLY A 211 36.22 -24.12 11.26
CA GLY A 211 36.87 -22.91 11.74
C GLY A 211 36.05 -21.61 11.62
N LYS A 212 34.75 -21.67 11.29
CA LYS A 212 33.80 -20.54 11.31
C LYS A 212 32.55 -20.91 12.10
N THR A 213 32.01 -19.97 12.88
CA THR A 213 30.66 -20.11 13.47
C THR A 213 29.60 -20.13 12.36
N TYR A 214 28.37 -20.54 12.69
CA TYR A 214 27.26 -20.48 11.72
C TYR A 214 27.06 -19.07 11.15
N TYR A 215 27.10 -18.04 11.99
CA TYR A 215 26.91 -16.66 11.56
C TYR A 215 28.06 -16.16 10.68
N GLU A 216 29.30 -16.54 10.98
CA GLU A 216 30.44 -16.23 10.09
C GLU A 216 30.32 -16.93 8.74
N LEU A 217 29.68 -18.11 8.68
CA LEU A 217 29.35 -18.80 7.44
C LEU A 217 28.21 -18.08 6.70
N LEU A 218 27.15 -17.69 7.41
CA LEU A 218 26.01 -16.93 6.89
C LEU A 218 26.49 -15.65 6.20
N ASP A 219 27.28 -14.82 6.90
CA ASP A 219 27.88 -13.59 6.35
C ASP A 219 28.71 -13.88 5.09
N SER A 220 29.43 -15.01 5.08
CA SER A 220 30.26 -15.39 3.93
C SER A 220 29.43 -15.82 2.73
N VAL A 221 28.30 -16.50 2.97
CA VAL A 221 27.35 -16.90 1.92
C VAL A 221 26.68 -15.65 1.37
N GLU A 222 26.20 -14.75 2.24
CA GLU A 222 25.57 -13.49 1.85
C GLU A 222 26.50 -12.66 0.94
N VAL A 223 27.75 -12.43 1.36
CA VAL A 223 28.71 -11.65 0.55
C VAL A 223 28.97 -12.32 -0.80
N ALA A 224 29.13 -13.65 -0.83
CA ALA A 224 29.37 -14.37 -2.07
C ALA A 224 28.15 -14.31 -3.02
N MET A 225 26.94 -14.42 -2.50
CA MET A 225 25.71 -14.35 -3.28
C MET A 225 25.43 -12.94 -3.79
N ASN A 226 25.63 -11.91 -2.96
CA ASN A 226 25.50 -10.52 -3.37
C ASN A 226 26.41 -10.20 -4.57
N GLU A 227 27.66 -10.64 -4.55
CA GLU A 227 28.58 -10.43 -5.69
C GLU A 227 28.13 -11.19 -6.96
N ILE A 228 27.59 -12.41 -6.82
CA ILE A 228 27.03 -13.18 -7.95
C ILE A 228 25.85 -12.42 -8.56
N TYR A 229 24.88 -12.01 -7.76
CA TYR A 229 23.67 -11.35 -8.26
C TYR A 229 23.96 -9.94 -8.78
N LEU A 230 24.95 -9.25 -8.22
CA LEU A 230 25.45 -8.00 -8.75
C LEU A 230 26.03 -8.17 -10.16
N GLU A 231 26.85 -9.19 -10.40
CA GLU A 231 27.40 -9.47 -11.72
C GLU A 231 26.30 -9.85 -12.72
N VAL A 232 25.32 -10.68 -12.29
CA VAL A 232 24.15 -11.05 -13.10
C VAL A 232 23.33 -9.83 -13.49
N PHE A 233 23.02 -8.97 -12.51
CA PHE A 233 22.28 -7.72 -12.72
C PHE A 233 23.01 -6.80 -13.70
N ALA A 234 24.29 -6.54 -13.45
CA ALA A 234 25.11 -5.66 -14.27
C ALA A 234 25.26 -6.19 -15.70
N GLN A 235 25.44 -7.51 -15.88
CA GLN A 235 25.52 -8.14 -17.19
C GLN A 235 24.21 -7.96 -17.99
N LYS A 236 23.05 -8.23 -17.38
CA LYS A 236 21.75 -8.06 -18.04
C LYS A 236 21.49 -6.61 -18.45
N LEU A 237 21.68 -5.68 -17.53
CA LEU A 237 21.34 -4.28 -17.76
C LEU A 237 22.37 -3.56 -18.62
N LEU A 238 23.64 -3.66 -18.27
CA LEU A 238 24.71 -2.82 -18.82
C LEU A 238 25.31 -3.40 -20.11
N VAL A 239 25.26 -4.72 -20.29
CA VAL A 239 25.78 -5.41 -21.49
C VAL A 239 24.66 -5.85 -22.42
N GLU A 240 23.71 -6.65 -21.92
CA GLU A 240 22.61 -7.20 -22.75
C GLU A 240 21.53 -6.14 -23.06
N LYS A 241 21.54 -5.01 -22.34
CA LYS A 241 20.57 -3.92 -22.49
C LYS A 241 19.13 -4.37 -22.24
N ARG A 242 18.95 -5.30 -21.30
CA ARG A 242 17.64 -5.72 -20.80
C ARG A 242 17.17 -4.67 -19.79
N ASN A 243 16.07 -4.00 -20.10
CA ASN A 243 15.56 -2.89 -19.30
C ASN A 243 14.03 -2.86 -19.35
N LEU A 244 13.42 -2.21 -18.35
CA LEU A 244 11.97 -2.18 -18.20
C LEU A 244 11.27 -1.53 -19.40
N LYS A 245 11.88 -0.50 -19.99
CA LYS A 245 11.37 0.19 -21.18
C LYS A 245 11.21 -0.74 -22.39
N LYS A 246 12.03 -1.78 -22.53
CA LYS A 246 11.85 -2.81 -23.57
C LYS A 246 10.94 -3.93 -23.14
N ALA A 247 10.95 -4.28 -21.86
CA ALA A 247 10.19 -5.40 -21.31
C ALA A 247 8.69 -5.08 -21.11
N ASN A 248 8.34 -3.81 -20.86
CA ASN A 248 6.99 -3.40 -20.51
C ASN A 248 6.51 -2.22 -21.38
N ALA A 249 5.49 -2.50 -22.19
CA ALA A 249 4.92 -1.50 -23.10
C ALA A 249 4.21 -0.34 -22.39
N GLU A 250 3.59 -0.57 -21.21
CA GLU A 250 2.93 0.51 -20.48
C GLU A 250 3.94 1.49 -19.90
N PHE A 251 5.01 0.98 -19.27
CA PHE A 251 6.10 1.82 -18.81
C PHE A 251 6.71 2.62 -19.97
N ALA A 252 6.99 1.97 -21.10
CA ALA A 252 7.49 2.65 -22.30
C ALA A 252 6.55 3.76 -22.80
N ASN A 253 5.24 3.53 -22.78
CA ASN A 253 4.23 4.51 -23.18
C ASN A 253 4.21 5.71 -22.22
N GLN A 254 4.28 5.44 -20.91
CA GLN A 254 4.26 6.44 -19.86
C GLN A 254 5.46 7.40 -19.95
N LEU A 255 6.61 6.92 -20.41
CA LEU A 255 7.78 7.76 -20.64
C LEU A 255 7.55 8.86 -21.69
N ASN A 256 6.52 8.77 -22.54
CA ASN A 256 6.18 9.81 -23.52
C ASN A 256 5.23 10.88 -22.96
N SER A 257 4.82 10.79 -21.69
CA SER A 257 3.98 11.78 -21.04
C SER A 257 4.71 13.13 -20.91
N ASN A 258 3.97 14.23 -21.12
CA ASN A 258 4.43 15.59 -20.85
C ASN A 258 4.15 16.02 -19.40
N SER A 259 3.78 15.07 -18.53
CA SER A 259 3.60 15.31 -17.10
C SER A 259 4.92 15.64 -16.42
N GLU A 260 4.84 16.21 -15.22
CA GLU A 260 5.98 16.60 -14.40
C GLU A 260 6.71 15.38 -13.83
N GLY A 261 5.98 14.28 -13.65
CA GLY A 261 6.53 12.96 -13.48
C GLY A 261 5.47 11.87 -13.59
N SER A 262 5.88 10.65 -13.31
CA SER A 262 5.07 9.46 -13.51
C SER A 262 5.47 8.35 -12.56
N TYR A 263 4.52 7.50 -12.20
CA TYR A 263 4.72 6.37 -11.29
C TYR A 263 4.24 5.07 -11.94
N PHE A 264 4.97 3.98 -11.75
CA PHE A 264 4.67 2.66 -12.32
C PHE A 264 4.85 1.60 -11.24
N VAL A 265 3.90 0.66 -11.15
CA VAL A 265 3.96 -0.54 -10.30
C VAL A 265 3.51 -1.75 -11.10
N ASN A 266 4.33 -2.78 -11.06
CA ASN A 266 4.03 -4.08 -11.62
C ASN A 266 3.54 -5.02 -10.51
N ASN A 267 2.25 -4.94 -10.16
CA ASN A 267 1.65 -5.78 -9.13
C ASN A 267 1.73 -7.27 -9.47
N THR A 268 1.78 -7.65 -10.76
CA THR A 268 2.05 -9.03 -11.17
C THR A 268 3.39 -9.52 -10.63
N GLN A 269 4.46 -8.73 -10.77
CA GLN A 269 5.78 -9.12 -10.25
C GLN A 269 5.82 -9.04 -8.72
N ASN A 270 5.13 -8.08 -8.12
CA ASN A 270 5.02 -8.00 -6.66
C ASN A 270 4.41 -9.28 -6.07
N PHE A 271 3.30 -9.76 -6.63
CA PHE A 271 2.68 -11.03 -6.24
C PHE A 271 3.60 -12.25 -6.43
N VAL A 272 4.43 -12.24 -7.47
CA VAL A 272 5.33 -13.36 -7.79
C VAL A 272 6.54 -13.40 -6.87
N ASN A 273 7.02 -12.24 -6.42
CA ASN A 273 8.27 -12.09 -5.68
C ASN A 273 8.04 -11.91 -4.17
N SER A 274 6.79 -11.97 -3.68
CA SER A 274 6.46 -11.86 -2.27
C SER A 274 6.46 -13.22 -1.57
N ASN A 275 7.17 -13.34 -0.44
CA ASN A 275 7.20 -14.58 0.36
C ASN A 275 5.88 -14.81 1.12
N GLU A 276 4.96 -13.82 1.12
CA GLU A 276 3.62 -13.91 1.73
C GLU A 276 2.81 -15.12 1.24
N PHE A 277 3.07 -15.60 0.02
CA PHE A 277 2.35 -16.71 -0.59
C PHE A 277 3.14 -18.03 -0.63
N ASP A 278 4.31 -18.11 0.01
CA ASP A 278 5.18 -19.30 -0.03
C ASP A 278 4.54 -20.53 0.58
N TRP A 279 3.77 -20.34 1.66
CA TRP A 279 2.98 -21.42 2.25
C TRP A 279 2.01 -21.99 1.21
N MET A 280 1.35 -21.13 0.43
CA MET A 280 0.39 -21.55 -0.58
C MET A 280 1.10 -22.19 -1.77
N GLN A 281 2.22 -21.62 -2.21
CA GLN A 281 3.04 -22.19 -3.28
C GLN A 281 3.53 -23.60 -2.92
N ARG A 282 3.96 -23.83 -1.67
CA ARG A 282 4.41 -25.14 -1.18
C ARG A 282 3.25 -26.13 -0.99
N ARG A 283 2.13 -25.69 -0.41
CA ARG A 283 1.01 -26.57 -0.05
C ARG A 283 0.05 -26.86 -1.21
N ASN A 284 -0.19 -25.86 -2.07
CA ASN A 284 -1.14 -25.83 -3.17
C ASN A 284 -0.55 -25.14 -4.43
N PRO A 285 0.48 -25.73 -5.08
CA PRO A 285 1.20 -25.07 -6.18
C PRO A 285 0.34 -24.73 -7.40
N GLU A 286 -0.63 -25.57 -7.76
CA GLU A 286 -1.53 -25.30 -8.90
C GLU A 286 -2.54 -24.18 -8.59
N VAL A 287 -2.97 -24.04 -7.33
CA VAL A 287 -3.79 -22.91 -6.86
C VAL A 287 -2.99 -21.62 -6.99
N TYR A 288 -1.77 -21.61 -6.46
CA TYR A 288 -0.86 -20.45 -6.57
C TYR A 288 -0.62 -20.05 -8.03
N LYS A 289 -0.35 -21.03 -8.91
CA LYS A 289 -0.17 -20.79 -10.35
C LYS A 289 -1.42 -20.18 -11.00
N ARG A 290 -2.61 -20.66 -10.66
CA ARG A 290 -3.86 -20.11 -11.17
C ARG A 290 -4.11 -18.68 -10.69
N MET A 291 -3.77 -18.36 -9.44
CA MET A 291 -3.82 -16.99 -8.95
C MET A 291 -2.81 -16.10 -9.67
N LYS A 292 -1.57 -16.58 -9.87
CA LYS A 292 -0.55 -15.88 -10.67
C LYS A 292 -1.06 -15.55 -12.07
N ASP A 293 -1.71 -16.51 -12.73
CA ASP A 293 -2.31 -16.31 -14.06
C ASP A 293 -3.44 -15.27 -14.02
N LEU A 294 -4.26 -15.26 -12.97
CA LEU A 294 -5.33 -14.28 -12.77
C LEU A 294 -4.78 -12.86 -12.59
N TYR A 295 -3.73 -12.70 -11.79
CA TYR A 295 -3.06 -11.42 -11.52
C TYR A 295 -2.10 -10.97 -12.62
N ASN A 296 -1.92 -11.77 -13.67
CA ASN A 296 -1.04 -11.42 -14.77
C ASN A 296 -1.54 -10.16 -15.51
N GLY A 297 -0.64 -9.22 -15.78
CA GLY A 297 -0.96 -7.92 -16.38
C GLY A 297 -1.58 -6.91 -15.42
N ASN A 298 -1.51 -7.15 -14.10
CA ASN A 298 -1.93 -6.18 -13.09
C ASN A 298 -0.83 -5.13 -12.91
N ILE A 299 -1.10 -3.93 -13.43
CA ILE A 299 -0.17 -2.80 -13.43
C ILE A 299 -0.90 -1.57 -12.92
N LEU A 300 -0.33 -0.89 -11.93
CA LEU A 300 -0.75 0.45 -11.55
C LEU A 300 0.21 1.44 -12.20
N SER A 301 -0.31 2.44 -12.89
CA SER A 301 0.49 3.50 -13.51
C SER A 301 -0.17 4.84 -13.27
N GLY A 302 0.60 5.92 -13.23
CA GLY A 302 0.04 7.25 -13.09
C GLY A 302 0.94 8.38 -13.52
N ASN A 303 0.34 9.52 -13.79
CA ASN A 303 1.04 10.75 -14.13
C ASN A 303 0.59 11.84 -13.17
N PHE A 304 1.52 12.65 -12.66
CA PHE A 304 1.18 13.81 -11.87
C PHE A 304 1.43 15.10 -12.64
N TYR A 305 0.49 16.02 -12.50
CA TYR A 305 0.48 17.33 -13.13
C TYR A 305 0.44 18.43 -12.08
N ILE A 306 1.04 19.57 -12.41
CA ILE A 306 1.04 20.74 -11.55
C ILE A 306 0.45 21.91 -12.31
N ASP A 307 -0.53 22.57 -11.70
CA ASP A 307 -1.11 23.81 -12.20
C ASP A 307 -1.30 24.78 -11.02
N ASP A 308 -0.38 25.74 -10.91
CA ASP A 308 -0.28 26.69 -9.79
C ASP A 308 -0.41 26.02 -8.40
N ASN A 309 -1.59 26.11 -7.80
CA ASN A 309 -1.90 25.60 -6.46
C ASN A 309 -2.59 24.21 -6.47
N THR A 310 -2.52 23.50 -7.60
CA THR A 310 -3.18 22.20 -7.77
C THR A 310 -2.18 21.13 -8.21
N ILE A 311 -2.16 20.02 -7.48
CA ILE A 311 -1.50 18.78 -7.88
C ILE A 311 -2.59 17.81 -8.34
N LYS A 312 -2.48 17.32 -9.57
CA LYS A 312 -3.39 16.33 -10.14
C LYS A 312 -2.66 15.04 -10.44
N LEU A 313 -3.06 13.95 -9.82
CA LEU A 313 -2.55 12.61 -10.08
C LEU A 313 -3.61 11.81 -10.85
N ASP A 314 -3.31 11.52 -12.11
CA ASP A 314 -4.09 10.59 -12.93
C ASP A 314 -3.53 9.18 -12.74
N LEU A 315 -4.32 8.29 -12.18
CA LEU A 315 -3.96 6.88 -11.95
C LEU A 315 -4.73 5.98 -12.91
N LYS A 316 -4.08 4.92 -13.36
CA LYS A 316 -4.64 3.88 -14.19
C LYS A 316 -4.24 2.53 -13.62
N ALA A 317 -5.23 1.79 -13.15
CA ALA A 317 -5.09 0.38 -12.83
C ALA A 317 -5.43 -0.45 -14.07
N GLN A 318 -4.51 -1.30 -14.49
CA GLN A 318 -4.67 -2.24 -15.59
C GLN A 318 -4.74 -3.66 -15.04
N TYR A 319 -5.44 -4.52 -15.76
CA TYR A 319 -5.69 -5.90 -15.37
C TYR A 319 -5.60 -6.82 -16.59
N GLY A 320 -5.36 -8.11 -16.36
CA GLY A 320 -5.61 -9.15 -17.36
C GLY A 320 -7.10 -9.21 -17.76
N GLU A 321 -7.41 -9.89 -18.87
CA GLU A 321 -8.78 -9.94 -19.42
C GLU A 321 -9.81 -10.47 -18.41
N GLU A 322 -9.46 -11.52 -17.66
CA GLU A 322 -10.36 -12.14 -16.69
C GLU A 322 -10.69 -11.18 -15.53
N LEU A 323 -9.69 -10.66 -14.82
CA LEU A 323 -9.90 -9.65 -13.77
C LEU A 323 -10.58 -8.40 -14.31
N GLY A 324 -10.20 -7.95 -15.51
CA GLY A 324 -10.80 -6.81 -16.18
C GLY A 324 -12.30 -6.99 -16.37
N SER A 325 -12.75 -8.18 -16.79
CA SER A 325 -14.17 -8.47 -16.98
C SER A 325 -14.98 -8.44 -15.67
N ILE A 326 -14.36 -8.81 -14.53
CA ILE A 326 -14.96 -8.65 -13.20
C ILE A 326 -15.09 -7.16 -12.85
N TYR A 327 -14.01 -6.40 -12.98
CA TYR A 327 -14.01 -4.96 -12.67
C TYR A 327 -14.95 -4.16 -13.59
N GLU A 328 -15.08 -4.54 -14.86
CA GLU A 328 -16.04 -3.93 -15.78
C GLU A 328 -17.49 -4.13 -15.31
N LYS A 329 -17.82 -5.36 -14.85
CA LYS A 329 -19.15 -5.65 -14.29
C LYS A 329 -19.38 -4.88 -13.00
N LEU A 330 -18.44 -4.90 -12.06
CA LEU A 330 -18.53 -4.14 -10.81
C LEU A 330 -18.67 -2.63 -11.08
N GLY A 331 -17.88 -2.09 -12.02
CA GLY A 331 -17.89 -0.67 -12.40
C GLY A 331 -19.11 -0.21 -13.19
N SER A 332 -20.04 -1.11 -13.51
CA SER A 332 -21.30 -0.78 -14.19
C SER A 332 -22.33 -0.10 -13.27
N ALA A 333 -22.09 -0.12 -11.96
CA ALA A 333 -22.92 0.53 -10.95
C ALA A 333 -23.14 2.02 -11.25
N LYS A 334 -24.30 2.51 -10.81
CA LYS A 334 -24.62 3.93 -10.86
C LYS A 334 -24.48 4.53 -9.47
N PHE A 335 -24.00 5.77 -9.42
CA PHE A 335 -23.99 6.55 -8.19
C PHE A 335 -25.37 6.57 -7.51
N ASP A 336 -25.43 6.09 -6.26
CA ASP A 336 -26.65 6.14 -5.47
C ASP A 336 -26.82 7.52 -4.80
N LYS A 337 -27.83 8.25 -5.25
CA LYS A 337 -28.11 9.61 -4.76
C LYS A 337 -28.78 9.63 -3.38
N SER A 338 -29.23 8.48 -2.85
CA SER A 338 -29.91 8.37 -1.57
C SER A 338 -29.02 8.74 -0.38
N PHE A 339 -27.69 8.70 -0.55
CA PHE A 339 -26.72 9.08 0.47
C PHE A 339 -26.56 10.59 0.64
N LEU A 340 -26.71 11.36 -0.45
CA LEU A 340 -26.41 12.79 -0.47
C LEU A 340 -27.15 13.61 0.60
N PRO A 341 -28.43 13.34 0.93
CA PRO A 341 -29.13 14.04 2.02
C PRO A 341 -28.50 13.85 3.40
N TYR A 342 -27.70 12.81 3.60
CA TYR A 342 -27.13 12.42 4.90
C TYR A 342 -25.69 12.88 5.11
N ILE A 343 -25.10 13.55 4.11
CA ILE A 343 -23.78 14.17 4.20
C ILE A 343 -24.01 15.66 4.48
N ASN A 344 -23.53 16.16 5.61
CA ASN A 344 -23.67 17.55 5.99
C ASN A 344 -22.75 18.44 5.14
N GLU A 345 -23.11 19.70 4.90
CA GLU A 345 -22.26 20.64 4.17
C GLU A 345 -20.95 20.97 4.89
N ASP A 346 -20.95 20.87 6.22
CA ASP A 346 -19.81 21.13 7.11
C ASP A 346 -18.98 19.87 7.44
N ASP A 347 -19.37 18.71 6.89
CA ASP A 347 -18.58 17.47 7.05
C ASP A 347 -17.17 17.68 6.48
N ILE A 348 -16.17 17.32 7.28
CA ILE A 348 -14.74 17.49 6.98
C ILE A 348 -14.33 16.60 5.82
N ALA A 349 -14.78 15.35 5.84
CA ALA A 349 -14.49 14.38 4.79
C ALA A 349 -15.69 13.48 4.52
N TYR A 350 -15.81 13.01 3.29
CA TYR A 350 -16.79 12.00 2.95
C TYR A 350 -16.34 11.22 1.71
N ALA A 351 -16.72 9.96 1.66
CA ALA A 351 -16.44 9.06 0.56
C ALA A 351 -17.67 8.25 0.20
N SER A 352 -17.73 7.81 -1.05
CA SER A 352 -18.77 6.94 -1.55
C SER A 352 -18.15 5.89 -2.47
N PHE A 353 -18.69 4.69 -2.36
CA PHE A 353 -18.30 3.52 -3.13
C PHE A 353 -19.52 2.93 -3.82
N GLN A 354 -19.37 2.48 -5.06
CA GLN A 354 -20.42 1.82 -5.83
C GLN A 354 -19.84 0.66 -6.63
N ALA A 355 -20.39 -0.53 -6.40
CA ALA A 355 -20.10 -1.73 -7.16
C ALA A 355 -21.37 -2.52 -7.45
N ASP A 356 -21.47 -3.03 -8.68
CA ASP A 356 -22.59 -3.84 -9.13
C ASP A 356 -22.28 -5.31 -8.89
N TYR A 357 -22.36 -5.70 -7.62
CA TYR A 357 -22.10 -7.08 -7.22
C TYR A 357 -23.11 -8.05 -7.83
N GLU A 358 -24.35 -7.63 -8.08
CA GLU A 358 -25.36 -8.48 -8.72
C GLU A 358 -24.91 -8.89 -10.13
N ASN A 359 -24.49 -7.94 -10.96
CA ASN A 359 -24.02 -8.23 -12.32
C ASN A 359 -22.65 -8.95 -12.36
N ALA A 360 -21.85 -8.82 -11.30
CA ALA A 360 -20.54 -9.45 -11.18
C ALA A 360 -20.58 -10.83 -10.50
N TYR A 361 -21.65 -11.16 -9.77
CA TYR A 361 -21.68 -12.27 -8.81
C TYR A 361 -21.29 -13.62 -9.44
N ASP A 362 -21.93 -13.98 -10.56
CA ASP A 362 -21.70 -15.26 -11.23
C ASP A 362 -20.25 -15.38 -11.70
N LEU A 363 -19.68 -14.29 -12.22
CA LEU A 363 -18.31 -14.27 -12.70
C LEU A 363 -17.31 -14.36 -11.53
N ILE A 364 -17.58 -13.70 -10.42
CA ILE A 364 -16.76 -13.81 -9.19
C ILE A 364 -16.78 -15.25 -8.67
N TYR A 365 -17.96 -15.87 -8.63
CA TYR A 365 -18.10 -17.27 -8.24
C TYR A 365 -17.34 -18.20 -9.20
N ASP A 366 -17.51 -18.06 -10.51
CA ASP A 366 -16.83 -18.90 -11.52
C ASP A 366 -15.30 -18.77 -11.44
N THR A 367 -14.79 -17.53 -11.30
CA THR A 367 -13.35 -17.29 -11.12
C THR A 367 -12.85 -17.88 -9.81
N GLY A 368 -13.55 -17.65 -8.69
CA GLY A 368 -13.21 -18.22 -7.38
C GLY A 368 -13.19 -19.75 -7.39
N MET A 369 -14.21 -20.36 -7.99
CA MET A 369 -14.31 -21.81 -8.16
C MET A 369 -13.14 -22.34 -8.98
N SER A 370 -12.80 -21.69 -10.09
CA SER A 370 -11.68 -22.09 -10.94
C SER A 370 -10.31 -22.06 -10.23
N ILE A 371 -10.17 -21.32 -9.12
CA ILE A 371 -8.97 -21.29 -8.28
C ILE A 371 -8.96 -22.49 -7.33
N VAL A 372 -10.04 -22.67 -6.55
CA VAL A 372 -10.08 -23.71 -5.51
C VAL A 372 -10.13 -25.12 -6.09
N THR A 373 -10.66 -25.30 -7.31
CA THR A 373 -10.70 -26.61 -7.99
C THR A 373 -9.37 -27.02 -8.63
N GLN A 374 -8.30 -26.23 -8.50
CA GLN A 374 -6.97 -26.63 -8.98
C GLN A 374 -6.28 -27.66 -8.07
N SER A 375 -6.87 -27.98 -6.92
CA SER A 375 -6.28 -28.86 -5.91
C SER A 375 -7.29 -29.88 -5.39
N ASP A 376 -6.88 -31.14 -5.34
CA ASP A 376 -7.66 -32.25 -4.75
C ASP A 376 -7.41 -32.40 -3.23
N ARG A 377 -6.72 -31.45 -2.61
CA ARG A 377 -6.50 -31.47 -1.16
C ARG A 377 -7.81 -31.27 -0.42
N GLU A 378 -7.95 -31.92 0.73
CA GLU A 378 -9.19 -31.95 1.52
C GLU A 378 -9.71 -30.55 1.87
N ASP A 379 -8.81 -29.61 2.21
CA ASP A 379 -9.15 -28.21 2.51
C ASP A 379 -9.73 -27.47 1.29
N MET A 380 -9.12 -27.63 0.11
CA MET A 380 -9.59 -27.00 -1.14
C MET A 380 -10.88 -27.64 -1.66
N VAL A 381 -11.03 -28.96 -1.52
CA VAL A 381 -12.28 -29.67 -1.84
C VAL A 381 -13.41 -29.27 -0.88
N ALA A 382 -13.14 -29.13 0.41
CA ALA A 382 -14.12 -28.62 1.36
C ALA A 382 -14.55 -27.19 1.04
N MET A 383 -13.60 -26.34 0.61
CA MET A 383 -13.88 -24.96 0.19
C MET A 383 -14.74 -24.91 -1.07
N SER A 384 -14.46 -25.73 -2.09
CA SER A 384 -15.29 -25.78 -3.31
C SER A 384 -16.71 -26.27 -3.03
N ILE A 385 -16.89 -27.31 -2.20
CA ILE A 385 -18.20 -27.77 -1.75
C ILE A 385 -18.94 -26.65 -1.00
N THR A 386 -18.24 -25.92 -0.13
CA THR A 386 -18.81 -24.79 0.62
C THR A 386 -19.27 -23.68 -0.33
N PHE A 387 -18.48 -23.33 -1.34
CA PHE A 387 -18.86 -22.35 -2.35
C PHE A 387 -20.10 -22.80 -3.13
N ASP A 388 -20.18 -24.06 -3.56
CA ASP A 388 -21.35 -24.61 -4.26
C ASP A 388 -22.61 -24.56 -3.40
N ILE A 389 -22.50 -24.94 -2.12
CA ILE A 389 -23.62 -24.88 -1.18
C ILE A 389 -24.07 -23.43 -1.01
N LEU A 390 -23.16 -22.51 -0.68
CA LEU A 390 -23.50 -21.10 -0.51
C LEU A 390 -24.16 -20.53 -1.77
N TYR A 391 -23.59 -20.80 -2.94
CA TYR A 391 -24.12 -20.34 -4.23
C TYR A 391 -25.51 -20.92 -4.54
N ALA A 392 -25.74 -22.20 -4.25
CA ALA A 392 -27.02 -22.88 -4.53
C ALA A 392 -28.15 -22.47 -3.59
N PHE A 393 -27.84 -22.16 -2.33
CA PHE A 393 -28.83 -21.78 -1.32
C PHE A 393 -29.08 -20.28 -1.21
N LEU A 394 -28.27 -19.45 -1.87
CA LEU A 394 -28.40 -18.00 -1.81
C LEU A 394 -29.58 -17.50 -2.66
N ASP A 395 -30.51 -16.82 -2.01
CA ASP A 395 -31.50 -15.99 -2.69
C ASP A 395 -30.85 -14.68 -3.14
N LYS A 396 -30.35 -14.66 -4.38
CA LYS A 396 -29.63 -13.52 -4.95
C LYS A 396 -30.50 -12.27 -5.03
N GLU A 397 -31.78 -12.40 -5.37
CA GLU A 397 -32.71 -11.27 -5.47
C GLU A 397 -32.84 -10.61 -4.09
N THR A 398 -33.20 -11.38 -3.07
CA THR A 398 -33.29 -10.87 -1.69
C THR A 398 -31.95 -10.31 -1.20
N LEU A 399 -30.82 -10.95 -1.52
CA LEU A 399 -29.50 -10.47 -1.12
C LEU A 399 -29.20 -9.09 -1.71
N PHE A 400 -29.32 -8.92 -3.03
CA PHE A 400 -28.94 -7.69 -3.71
C PHE A 400 -29.98 -6.57 -3.57
N GLU A 401 -31.25 -6.89 -3.29
CA GLU A 401 -32.22 -5.92 -2.77
C GLU A 401 -31.84 -5.41 -1.38
N THR A 402 -31.25 -6.27 -0.54
CA THR A 402 -30.82 -5.90 0.82
C THR A 402 -29.50 -5.13 0.81
N PHE A 403 -28.53 -5.56 0.00
CA PHE A 403 -27.19 -4.99 -0.12
C PHE A 403 -26.88 -4.64 -1.58
N LYS A 404 -27.18 -3.40 -1.98
CA LYS A 404 -27.10 -2.96 -3.39
C LYS A 404 -25.68 -2.66 -3.88
N GLY A 405 -24.66 -2.93 -3.07
CA GLY A 405 -23.25 -2.65 -3.40
C GLY A 405 -22.85 -1.17 -3.45
N SER A 406 -23.74 -0.27 -3.05
CA SER A 406 -23.44 1.16 -2.89
C SER A 406 -23.33 1.49 -1.40
N ALA A 407 -22.28 2.20 -1.03
CA ALA A 407 -22.00 2.63 0.35
C ALA A 407 -21.44 4.05 0.40
N PHE A 408 -21.53 4.68 1.56
CA PHE A 408 -20.91 5.96 1.84
C PHE A 408 -20.40 6.03 3.28
N MET A 409 -19.46 6.94 3.51
CA MET A 409 -19.04 7.37 4.83
C MET A 409 -18.87 8.89 4.85
N SER A 410 -19.09 9.52 6.00
CA SER A 410 -18.72 10.89 6.28
C SER A 410 -18.11 11.04 7.67
N TYR A 411 -17.26 12.04 7.82
CA TYR A 411 -16.55 12.40 9.03
C TYR A 411 -16.75 13.90 9.29
N LYS A 412 -17.24 14.23 10.47
CA LYS A 412 -17.66 15.59 10.85
C LYS A 412 -16.62 16.33 11.69
N GLY A 413 -15.72 15.59 12.33
CA GLY A 413 -14.72 16.11 13.28
C GLY A 413 -14.71 15.31 14.57
N ILE A 414 -14.20 15.92 15.63
CA ILE A 414 -14.06 15.29 16.93
C ILE A 414 -14.98 15.92 17.97
N GLN A 415 -15.53 15.08 18.83
CA GLN A 415 -16.20 15.49 20.06
C GLN A 415 -15.51 14.87 21.27
N LYS A 416 -15.50 15.58 22.39
CA LYS A 416 -14.97 15.05 23.65
C LYS A 416 -16.05 14.28 24.38
N VAL A 417 -15.75 13.05 24.77
CA VAL A 417 -16.67 12.16 25.48
C VAL A 417 -16.06 11.71 26.78
N LYS A 418 -16.89 11.58 27.82
CA LYS A 418 -16.45 11.03 29.10
C LYS A 418 -16.45 9.52 29.03
N THR A 419 -15.32 8.91 29.31
CA THR A 419 -15.12 7.46 29.35
C THR A 419 -14.66 7.05 30.75
N LYS A 420 -14.55 5.73 30.97
CA LYS A 420 -13.87 5.17 32.13
C LYS A 420 -12.66 4.39 31.65
N VAL A 421 -11.50 4.63 32.24
CA VAL A 421 -10.27 3.90 31.97
C VAL A 421 -9.81 3.14 33.21
N ILE A 422 -9.17 1.99 33.00
CA ILE A 422 -8.55 1.22 34.07
C ILE A 422 -7.10 1.70 34.20
N VAL A 423 -6.76 2.27 35.35
CA VAL A 423 -5.40 2.66 35.71
C VAL A 423 -4.80 1.57 36.59
N PHE A 424 -3.60 1.11 36.23
CA PHE A 424 -2.84 0.12 36.99
C PHE A 424 -1.81 0.85 37.86
N ASP A 425 -1.98 0.80 39.18
CA ASP A 425 -0.91 1.18 40.09
C ASP A 425 -0.05 -0.04 40.39
N TYR A 426 1.21 0.04 39.98
CA TYR A 426 2.18 -1.01 40.19
C TYR A 426 3.10 -0.63 41.38
N ASP A 427 3.19 -1.52 42.37
CA ASP A 427 4.17 -1.41 43.45
C ASP A 427 5.45 -2.14 43.05
N GLU A 428 6.51 -1.37 42.74
CA GLU A 428 7.80 -1.90 42.30
C GLU A 428 8.54 -2.72 43.38
N GLU A 429 8.16 -2.64 44.66
CA GLU A 429 8.81 -3.39 45.75
C GLU A 429 8.13 -4.74 46.01
N THR A 430 6.80 -4.80 45.88
CA THR A 430 6.02 -6.02 46.16
C THR A 430 5.60 -6.78 44.91
N PHE A 431 5.76 -6.17 43.72
CA PHE A 431 5.27 -6.67 42.43
C PHE A 431 3.74 -6.86 42.39
N GLU A 432 3.00 -6.24 43.32
CA GLU A 432 1.54 -6.23 43.35
C GLU A 432 1.00 -5.06 42.50
N TYR A 433 -0.15 -5.27 41.84
CA TYR A 433 -0.85 -4.20 41.15
C TYR A 433 -2.27 -4.01 41.69
N ILE A 434 -2.77 -2.77 41.62
CA ILE A 434 -4.14 -2.41 41.94
C ILE A 434 -4.76 -1.75 40.71
N GLU A 435 -5.93 -2.24 40.31
CA GLU A 435 -6.75 -1.62 39.27
C GLU A 435 -7.66 -0.55 39.88
N ARG A 436 -7.68 0.64 39.28
CA ARG A 436 -8.61 1.72 39.62
C ARG A 436 -9.34 2.18 38.36
N GLU A 437 -10.68 2.21 38.42
CA GLU A 437 -11.47 2.91 37.40
C GLU A 437 -11.38 4.42 37.65
N GLU A 438 -10.92 5.18 36.66
CA GLU A 438 -10.92 6.65 36.68
C GLU A 438 -11.75 7.21 35.52
N ASP A 439 -12.40 8.35 35.77
CA ASP A 439 -13.09 9.10 34.72
C ASP A 439 -12.04 9.74 33.79
N ALA A 440 -12.15 9.47 32.49
CA ALA A 440 -11.32 10.08 31.47
C ALA A 440 -12.16 10.89 30.47
N GLU A 441 -11.51 11.79 29.75
CA GLU A 441 -12.09 12.52 28.64
C GLU A 441 -11.31 12.15 27.38
N GLU A 442 -11.98 11.48 26.45
CA GLU A 442 -11.38 10.98 25.22
C GLU A 442 -11.92 11.72 24.00
N ASP A 443 -11.05 11.92 23.02
CA ASP A 443 -11.38 12.51 21.73
C ASP A 443 -12.05 11.44 20.84
N MET A 444 -13.30 11.69 20.45
CA MET A 444 -14.13 10.75 19.70
C MET A 444 -14.42 11.25 18.28
N PRO A 445 -14.02 10.53 17.21
CA PRO A 445 -14.41 10.88 15.86
C PRO A 445 -15.92 10.75 15.66
N VAL A 446 -16.56 11.79 15.13
CA VAL A 446 -17.97 11.79 14.74
C VAL A 446 -18.07 11.36 13.28
N PHE A 447 -18.69 10.21 13.04
CA PHE A 447 -18.79 9.60 11.72
C PHE A 447 -20.19 9.08 11.42
N THR A 448 -20.45 8.94 10.12
CA THR A 448 -21.64 8.29 9.56
C THR A 448 -21.17 7.31 8.51
N MET A 449 -21.63 6.06 8.55
CA MET A 449 -21.46 5.10 7.47
C MET A 449 -22.81 4.53 7.06
N GLY A 450 -22.98 4.17 5.80
CA GLY A 450 -24.22 3.57 5.36
C GLY A 450 -24.12 2.89 4.00
N PHE A 451 -25.14 2.08 3.70
CA PHE A 451 -25.29 1.39 2.42
C PHE A 451 -26.72 1.51 1.89
N ALA A 452 -26.87 1.41 0.57
CA ALA A 452 -28.16 1.44 -0.08
C ALA A 452 -28.88 0.10 0.06
N THR A 453 -30.16 0.15 0.39
CA THR A 453 -31.01 -1.02 0.62
C THR A 453 -32.45 -0.73 0.22
N ASP A 454 -33.10 -1.68 -0.42
CA ASP A 454 -34.56 -1.64 -0.66
C ASP A 454 -35.30 -2.55 0.33
N ASN A 455 -34.59 -3.36 1.14
CA ASN A 455 -35.16 -4.35 2.06
C ASN A 455 -35.10 -3.92 3.54
N HIS A 456 -35.71 -2.78 3.84
CA HIS A 456 -35.78 -2.26 5.21
C HIS A 456 -36.46 -3.24 6.19
N ASP A 457 -37.46 -4.00 5.72
CA ASP A 457 -38.21 -4.93 6.57
C ASP A 457 -37.36 -6.09 7.07
N LEU A 458 -36.50 -6.67 6.22
CA LEU A 458 -35.57 -7.71 6.65
C LEU A 458 -34.60 -7.18 7.70
N ILE A 459 -34.02 -6.01 7.45
CA ILE A 459 -33.10 -5.36 8.40
C ILE A 459 -33.81 -5.09 9.73
N ASN A 460 -35.03 -4.54 9.72
CA ASN A 460 -35.79 -4.30 10.95
C ASN A 460 -36.11 -5.60 11.70
N ARG A 461 -36.39 -6.71 11.01
CA ARG A 461 -36.53 -8.03 11.66
C ARG A 461 -35.23 -8.47 12.32
N ILE A 462 -34.09 -8.35 11.63
CA ILE A 462 -32.77 -8.67 12.18
C ILE A 462 -32.51 -7.83 13.44
N MET A 463 -32.73 -6.52 13.37
CA MET A 463 -32.56 -5.61 14.51
C MET A 463 -33.42 -6.01 15.73
N ARG A 464 -34.69 -6.39 15.52
CA ARG A 464 -35.55 -6.90 16.61
C ARG A 464 -35.04 -8.22 17.20
N HIS A 465 -34.46 -9.09 16.39
CA HIS A 465 -33.83 -10.32 16.89
C HIS A 465 -32.56 -10.01 17.69
N SER A 466 -31.71 -9.10 17.20
CA SER A 466 -30.52 -8.62 17.89
C SER A 466 -30.87 -7.98 19.23
N GLN A 467 -31.92 -7.15 19.28
CA GLN A 467 -32.43 -6.54 20.51
C GLN A 467 -32.81 -7.59 21.55
N ARG A 468 -33.54 -8.64 21.14
CA ARG A 468 -33.90 -9.76 22.03
C ARG A 468 -32.70 -10.54 22.53
N SER A 469 -31.63 -10.61 21.74
CA SER A 469 -30.37 -11.25 22.13
C SER A 469 -29.62 -10.41 23.17
N LEU A 470 -29.41 -9.13 22.87
CA LEU A 470 -28.68 -8.19 23.73
C LEU A 470 -29.36 -7.98 25.08
N ALA A 471 -30.70 -7.97 25.12
CA ALA A 471 -31.47 -7.84 26.35
C ALA A 471 -31.24 -8.98 27.38
N ARG A 472 -30.58 -10.08 26.99
CA ARG A 472 -30.21 -11.17 27.92
C ARG A 472 -29.03 -10.83 28.82
N TYR A 473 -28.19 -9.89 28.39
CA TYR A 473 -27.03 -9.46 29.15
C TYR A 473 -27.44 -8.31 30.08
N ASN A 474 -27.34 -8.51 31.39
CA ASN A 474 -27.73 -7.53 32.39
C ASN A 474 -26.56 -7.29 33.36
N HIS A 475 -25.66 -6.40 32.96
CA HIS A 475 -24.55 -5.89 33.77
C HIS A 475 -24.41 -4.39 33.51
N GLU A 476 -23.74 -3.68 34.40
CA GLU A 476 -23.78 -2.20 34.52
C GLU A 476 -23.38 -1.45 33.23
N ASN A 477 -22.57 -2.06 32.37
CA ASN A 477 -22.08 -1.47 31.12
C ASN A 477 -22.61 -2.17 29.85
N ALA A 478 -23.62 -3.03 29.97
CA ALA A 478 -24.15 -3.77 28.82
C ALA A 478 -24.71 -2.82 27.74
N SER A 479 -24.40 -3.11 26.48
CA SER A 479 -25.01 -2.41 25.34
C SER A 479 -26.43 -2.92 25.08
N TYR A 480 -27.39 -2.01 24.98
CA TYR A 480 -28.78 -2.32 24.67
C TYR A 480 -29.16 -1.73 23.33
N LEU A 481 -29.94 -2.50 22.57
CA LEU A 481 -30.56 -2.01 21.34
C LEU A 481 -32.00 -1.56 21.63
N ILE A 482 -32.31 -0.29 21.40
CA ILE A 482 -33.58 0.35 21.71
C ILE A 482 -34.23 0.84 20.41
N GLU A 483 -35.48 0.45 20.16
CA GLU A 483 -36.28 0.92 19.03
C GLU A 483 -36.92 2.27 19.40
N HIS A 484 -36.63 3.31 18.61
CA HIS A 484 -37.33 4.61 18.67
C HIS A 484 -38.19 4.77 17.41
N GLU A 485 -39.02 5.82 17.35
CA GLU A 485 -39.93 6.03 16.21
C GLU A 485 -39.21 6.16 14.86
N ASN A 486 -38.03 6.79 14.84
CA ASN A 486 -37.32 7.16 13.61
C ASN A 486 -35.92 6.57 13.46
N TYR A 487 -35.40 5.90 14.49
CA TYR A 487 -34.05 5.36 14.56
C TYR A 487 -33.98 4.23 15.61
N TRP A 488 -32.87 3.51 15.64
CA TRP A 488 -32.51 2.61 16.71
C TRP A 488 -31.29 3.14 17.44
N GLU A 489 -31.21 2.91 18.75
CA GLU A 489 -30.06 3.29 19.57
C GLU A 489 -29.39 2.05 20.14
N ILE A 490 -28.08 1.95 19.95
CA ILE A 490 -27.20 1.01 20.66
C ILE A 490 -26.55 1.81 21.78
N THR A 491 -27.02 1.63 23.02
CA THR A 491 -26.42 2.29 24.19
C THR A 491 -25.02 1.73 24.42
N ASN A 492 -24.07 2.56 24.87
CA ASN A 492 -22.68 2.15 25.10
C ASN A 492 -22.10 1.40 23.88
N GLY A 493 -22.45 1.84 22.67
CA GLY A 493 -22.09 1.17 21.42
C GLY A 493 -20.63 1.37 21.03
N MET A 494 -19.94 2.33 21.65
CA MET A 494 -18.54 2.62 21.42
C MET A 494 -17.87 3.12 22.70
N LEU A 495 -16.66 2.64 22.97
CA LEU A 495 -15.88 2.92 24.20
C LEU A 495 -16.67 2.75 25.52
N GLY A 496 -17.64 1.84 25.53
CA GLY A 496 -18.48 1.57 26.70
C GLY A 496 -19.32 2.76 27.22
N SER A 497 -19.40 3.86 26.46
CA SER A 497 -19.93 5.15 26.96
C SER A 497 -20.71 5.94 25.92
N VAL A 498 -20.41 5.79 24.62
CA VAL A 498 -21.04 6.57 23.54
C VAL A 498 -22.14 5.74 22.87
N SER A 499 -23.35 6.29 22.73
CA SER A 499 -24.41 5.64 21.94
C SER A 499 -24.07 5.64 20.45
N MET A 500 -24.34 4.51 19.80
CA MET A 500 -24.40 4.43 18.34
C MET A 500 -25.87 4.44 17.91
N TYR A 501 -26.15 4.96 16.72
CA TYR A 501 -27.50 5.10 16.18
C TYR A 501 -27.60 4.43 14.81
N ILE A 502 -28.73 3.79 14.56
CA ILE A 502 -29.07 3.17 13.28
C ILE A 502 -30.30 3.82 12.68
N ILE A 503 -30.20 4.24 11.41
CA ILE A 503 -31.31 4.79 10.63
C ILE A 503 -31.54 3.85 9.44
N ASN A 504 -32.73 3.28 9.34
CA ASN A 504 -33.08 2.28 8.31
C ASN A 504 -34.36 2.71 7.58
N LYS A 505 -34.23 3.67 6.66
CA LYS A 505 -35.34 4.24 5.87
C LYS A 505 -34.83 4.96 4.63
N ASN A 506 -35.75 5.40 3.76
CA ASN A 506 -35.44 6.21 2.58
C ASN A 506 -34.43 5.56 1.60
N GLY A 507 -34.42 4.23 1.51
CA GLY A 507 -33.52 3.49 0.63
C GLY A 507 -32.10 3.31 1.20
N VAL A 508 -31.86 3.66 2.46
CA VAL A 508 -30.55 3.56 3.11
C VAL A 508 -30.61 2.92 4.48
N PHE A 509 -29.55 2.17 4.79
CA PHE A 509 -29.16 1.81 6.15
C PHE A 509 -27.98 2.67 6.56
N ILE A 510 -28.02 3.26 7.75
CA ILE A 510 -26.97 4.13 8.29
C ILE A 510 -26.65 3.67 9.71
N LEU A 511 -25.36 3.66 10.04
CA LEU A 511 -24.80 3.53 11.38
C LEU A 511 -23.94 4.77 11.68
N THR A 512 -24.20 5.46 12.79
CA THR A 512 -23.56 6.75 13.12
C THR A 512 -23.48 6.98 14.62
N ASN A 513 -22.50 7.74 15.10
CA ASN A 513 -22.51 8.32 16.44
C ASN A 513 -22.93 9.80 16.45
N ASP A 514 -23.33 10.38 15.30
CA ASP A 514 -23.91 11.72 15.23
C ASP A 514 -25.36 11.70 15.72
N GLU A 515 -25.53 12.05 17.00
CA GLU A 515 -26.83 12.15 17.64
C GLU A 515 -27.76 13.15 16.93
N ASN A 516 -27.21 14.26 16.42
CA ASN A 516 -28.00 15.25 15.71
C ASN A 516 -28.54 14.69 14.39
N LEU A 517 -27.74 13.89 13.67
CA LEU A 517 -28.22 13.17 12.50
C LEU A 517 -29.34 12.18 12.86
N ALA A 518 -29.17 11.40 13.93
CA ALA A 518 -30.14 10.38 14.32
C ALA A 518 -31.46 10.95 14.86
N LYS A 519 -31.41 11.94 15.74
CA LYS A 519 -32.59 12.44 16.47
C LYS A 519 -33.32 13.55 15.72
N GLU A 520 -32.57 14.50 15.13
CA GLU A 520 -33.15 15.70 14.52
C GLU A 520 -33.21 15.63 12.99
N HIS A 521 -32.26 14.93 12.35
CA HIS A 521 -32.10 14.90 10.90
C HIS A 521 -32.18 13.48 10.31
N SER A 522 -33.00 12.60 10.89
CA SER A 522 -33.10 11.20 10.43
C SER A 522 -33.59 11.05 8.98
N ASN A 523 -34.20 12.09 8.40
CA ASN A 523 -34.58 12.14 6.98
C ASN A 523 -33.55 12.86 6.08
N GLY A 524 -32.36 13.17 6.63
CA GLY A 524 -31.31 13.97 6.01
C GLY A 524 -31.33 15.45 6.43
N PHE A 525 -30.23 16.14 6.12
CA PHE A 525 -29.97 17.54 6.49
C PHE A 525 -30.67 18.58 5.62
N GLY A 526 -31.41 18.17 4.59
CA GLY A 526 -32.23 19.07 3.76
C GLY A 526 -31.39 20.14 3.05
N SER A 527 -31.58 21.41 3.40
CA SER A 527 -30.81 22.52 2.82
C SER A 527 -29.35 22.54 3.23
N ASN A 528 -29.02 21.92 4.37
CA ASN A 528 -27.67 21.88 4.94
C ASN A 528 -26.94 20.59 4.54
N ALA A 529 -27.49 19.84 3.58
CA ALA A 529 -26.80 18.72 2.95
C ALA A 529 -25.74 19.22 1.96
N ILE A 530 -24.84 18.33 1.56
CA ILE A 530 -23.75 18.58 0.63
C ILE A 530 -24.11 19.57 -0.53
N PRO A 531 -23.26 20.58 -0.82
CA PRO A 531 -23.55 21.59 -1.83
C PRO A 531 -23.77 21.01 -3.24
N LYS A 532 -24.65 21.65 -4.02
CA LYS A 532 -25.00 21.22 -5.40
C LYS A 532 -23.80 21.00 -6.33
N LYS A 533 -22.74 21.79 -6.16
CA LYS A 533 -21.51 21.67 -6.96
C LYS A 533 -20.83 20.32 -6.67
N ARG A 534 -20.61 19.99 -5.39
CA ARG A 534 -20.00 18.72 -4.95
C ARG A 534 -20.90 17.52 -5.25
N MET A 535 -22.23 17.64 -5.07
CA MET A 535 -23.18 16.61 -5.52
C MET A 535 -23.06 16.27 -7.01
N LYS A 536 -22.84 17.28 -7.86
CA LYS A 536 -22.69 17.07 -9.30
C LYS A 536 -21.35 16.40 -9.64
N ALA A 537 -20.29 16.69 -8.87
CA ALA A 537 -19.00 16.02 -8.99
C ALA A 537 -19.12 14.54 -8.62
N ALA A 538 -19.67 14.24 -7.44
CA ALA A 538 -19.91 12.87 -6.97
C ALA A 538 -20.69 12.02 -7.98
N ARG A 539 -21.78 12.56 -8.53
CA ARG A 539 -22.62 11.87 -9.53
C ARG A 539 -21.95 11.63 -10.89
N LYS A 540 -20.86 12.34 -11.19
CA LYS A 540 -20.08 12.13 -12.42
C LYS A 540 -19.00 11.07 -12.25
N GLY A 541 -18.65 10.72 -11.02
CA GLY A 541 -17.70 9.65 -10.72
C GLY A 541 -18.20 8.28 -11.18
N GLY A 542 -17.27 7.35 -11.32
CA GLY A 542 -17.51 5.92 -11.50
C GLY A 542 -17.80 5.27 -10.16
N SER A 543 -17.07 4.22 -9.81
CA SER A 543 -17.22 3.46 -8.57
C SER A 543 -16.82 4.18 -7.29
N VAL A 544 -16.04 5.27 -7.35
CA VAL A 544 -15.49 5.94 -6.16
C VAL A 544 -15.57 7.45 -6.32
N TYR A 545 -16.00 8.11 -5.24
CA TYR A 545 -15.84 9.55 -5.05
C TYR A 545 -15.47 9.81 -3.60
N ALA A 546 -14.42 10.57 -3.35
CA ALA A 546 -14.08 11.04 -2.01
C ALA A 546 -13.66 12.52 -2.02
N TYR A 547 -13.92 13.20 -0.92
CA TYR A 547 -13.54 14.57 -0.67
C TYR A 547 -13.07 14.72 0.78
N ALA A 548 -12.03 15.50 1.02
CA ALA A 548 -11.58 15.89 2.35
C ALA A 548 -11.11 17.34 2.37
N ASP A 549 -11.46 18.06 3.43
CA ASP A 549 -10.88 19.35 3.80
C ASP A 549 -9.71 19.12 4.76
N MET A 550 -8.49 19.23 4.24
CA MET A 550 -7.26 18.89 4.94
C MET A 550 -6.95 19.87 6.08
N ASN A 551 -7.46 21.11 5.99
CA ASN A 551 -7.34 22.11 7.07
C ASN A 551 -7.94 21.63 8.38
N ARG A 552 -8.95 20.76 8.31
CA ARG A 552 -9.67 20.24 9.47
C ARG A 552 -9.42 18.75 9.68
N ALA A 553 -9.23 17.98 8.61
CA ALA A 553 -9.15 16.52 8.68
C ALA A 553 -7.96 16.00 9.47
N ILE A 554 -6.77 16.59 9.33
CA ILE A 554 -5.55 15.94 9.85
C ILE A 554 -5.14 16.53 11.19
N ASP A 555 -5.32 17.83 11.39
CA ASP A 555 -5.03 18.48 12.66
C ASP A 555 -5.98 18.03 13.78
N GLU A 556 -7.19 17.61 13.42
CA GLU A 556 -8.16 17.11 14.41
C GLU A 556 -7.96 15.63 14.74
N LEU A 557 -7.37 14.78 13.89
CA LEU A 557 -7.25 13.33 14.13
C LEU A 557 -6.15 12.96 15.17
N PRO A 558 -6.51 12.29 16.30
CA PRO A 558 -5.55 11.80 17.29
C PRO A 558 -4.55 10.83 16.68
N LYS A 559 -3.27 10.97 17.04
CA LYS A 559 -2.21 10.05 16.59
C LYS A 559 -2.48 8.64 17.11
N GLU A 560 -3.06 8.54 18.29
CA GLU A 560 -3.33 7.31 19.02
C GLU A 560 -4.31 6.38 18.28
N MET A 561 -5.08 6.89 17.30
CA MET A 561 -5.98 6.08 16.47
C MET A 561 -5.28 5.32 15.35
N PHE A 562 -4.00 5.60 15.11
CA PHE A 562 -3.24 5.08 13.99
C PHE A 562 -1.98 4.37 14.48
N ASN A 563 -1.57 3.32 13.78
CA ASN A 563 -0.28 2.69 14.05
C ASN A 563 0.87 3.62 13.62
N HIS A 564 2.12 3.23 13.91
CA HIS A 564 3.29 4.05 13.60
C HIS A 564 3.38 4.41 12.11
N ARG A 565 3.21 3.43 11.23
CA ARG A 565 3.28 3.60 9.77
C ARG A 565 2.17 4.52 9.25
N GLU A 566 0.95 4.35 9.72
CA GLU A 566 -0.18 5.21 9.37
C GLU A 566 0.03 6.65 9.84
N ASN A 567 0.58 6.84 11.04
CA ASN A 567 0.94 8.17 11.54
C ASN A 567 2.05 8.81 10.71
N GLU A 568 3.07 8.06 10.29
CA GLU A 568 4.09 8.58 9.37
C GLU A 568 3.46 9.09 8.07
N MET A 569 2.48 8.36 7.53
CA MET A 569 1.76 8.77 6.32
C MET A 569 0.96 10.06 6.53
N LEU A 570 0.27 10.18 7.66
CA LEU A 570 -0.56 11.35 8.01
C LEU A 570 0.29 12.57 8.37
N ASP A 571 1.43 12.36 9.02
CA ASP A 571 2.35 13.43 9.46
C ASP A 571 2.86 14.24 8.27
N VAL A 572 3.02 13.62 7.09
CA VAL A 572 3.36 14.34 5.84
C VAL A 572 2.31 15.41 5.50
N PHE A 573 1.05 15.21 5.87
CA PHE A 573 -0.02 16.14 5.56
C PHE A 573 -0.45 17.01 6.76
N ARG A 574 0.09 16.77 7.97
CA ARG A 574 -0.19 17.60 9.16
C ARG A 574 0.29 19.03 8.97
N GLY A 575 -0.53 20.00 9.38
CA GLY A 575 -0.24 21.42 9.19
C GLY A 575 -0.33 21.90 7.73
N LYS A 576 -0.77 21.06 6.79
CA LYS A 576 -0.98 21.46 5.38
C LYS A 576 -2.43 21.80 5.11
N SER A 577 -2.63 22.98 4.53
CA SER A 577 -3.95 23.48 4.13
C SER A 577 -4.40 22.94 2.77
N GLY A 578 -5.72 22.89 2.55
CA GLY A 578 -6.30 22.63 1.24
C GLY A 578 -7.35 21.52 1.21
N THR A 579 -7.69 21.07 0.01
CA THR A 579 -8.73 20.06 -0.22
C THR A 579 -8.22 18.93 -1.10
N VAL A 580 -8.59 17.70 -0.76
CA VAL A 580 -8.34 16.51 -1.57
C VAL A 580 -9.65 16.04 -2.19
N GLU A 581 -9.65 15.73 -3.48
CA GLU A 581 -10.78 15.11 -4.20
C GLU A 581 -10.27 13.88 -4.97
N LEU A 582 -10.88 12.72 -4.72
CA LEU A 582 -10.65 11.48 -5.47
C LEU A 582 -11.90 11.17 -6.30
N THR A 583 -11.71 10.90 -7.58
CA THR A 583 -12.76 10.45 -8.49
C THR A 583 -12.28 9.22 -9.25
N SER A 584 -13.16 8.26 -9.52
CA SER A 584 -12.92 7.25 -10.54
C SER A 584 -13.73 7.53 -11.80
N ALA A 585 -13.29 6.97 -12.92
CA ALA A 585 -14.11 6.79 -14.11
C ALA A 585 -14.80 5.42 -14.05
N LYS A 586 -15.71 5.17 -15.01
CA LYS A 586 -16.23 3.81 -15.20
C LYS A 586 -15.11 2.90 -15.69
N SER A 587 -14.97 1.74 -15.06
CA SER A 587 -14.09 0.68 -15.52
C SER A 587 -14.51 0.22 -16.92
N SER A 588 -13.53 -0.05 -17.78
CA SER A 588 -13.76 -0.44 -19.18
C SER A 588 -12.82 -1.57 -19.57
N GLY A 589 -13.32 -2.80 -19.68
CA GLY A 589 -12.51 -3.97 -19.97
C GLY A 589 -11.33 -4.11 -19.01
N THR A 590 -10.12 -4.03 -19.53
CA THR A 590 -8.86 -4.29 -18.80
C THR A 590 -8.32 -3.10 -18.00
N LYS A 591 -9.12 -2.05 -17.75
CA LYS A 591 -8.62 -0.88 -17.01
C LYS A 591 -9.68 -0.12 -16.19
N SER A 592 -9.20 0.53 -15.14
CA SER A 592 -9.90 1.52 -14.33
C SER A 592 -9.06 2.79 -14.22
N ASP A 593 -9.66 3.93 -14.54
CA ASP A 593 -9.01 5.24 -14.47
C ASP A 593 -9.47 5.98 -13.18
N TYR A 594 -8.55 6.58 -12.45
CA TYR A 594 -8.80 7.40 -11.25
C TYR A 594 -8.08 8.74 -11.38
N ALA A 595 -8.62 9.76 -10.71
CA ALA A 595 -8.00 11.08 -10.60
C ALA A 595 -8.07 11.54 -9.16
N LEU A 596 -6.90 11.78 -8.56
CA LEU A 596 -6.72 12.40 -7.26
C LEU A 596 -6.27 13.85 -7.50
N THR A 597 -6.98 14.80 -6.92
CA THR A 597 -6.66 16.23 -7.01
C THR A 597 -6.44 16.76 -5.61
N TYR A 598 -5.28 17.35 -5.37
CA TYR A 598 -4.98 18.10 -4.16
C TYR A 598 -4.84 19.59 -4.52
N THR A 599 -5.67 20.43 -3.90
CA THR A 599 -5.64 21.88 -4.07
C THR A 599 -5.19 22.51 -2.76
N PHE A 600 -4.01 23.12 -2.72
CA PHE A 600 -3.42 23.69 -1.51
C PHE A 600 -3.58 25.22 -1.45
N GLU A 601 -3.68 25.77 -0.24
CA GLU A 601 -3.95 27.21 -0.03
C GLU A 601 -2.69 28.05 0.26
N SER A 602 -1.51 27.40 0.32
CA SER A 602 -0.24 28.01 0.69
C SER A 602 0.42 28.86 -0.41
N GLU A 603 1.24 29.83 0.00
CA GLU A 603 2.18 30.58 -0.86
C GLU A 603 3.57 29.87 -0.98
N GLU A 604 3.77 28.74 -0.31
CA GLU A 604 5.00 27.95 -0.40
C GLU A 604 5.25 27.38 -1.80
N ASP A 605 6.51 27.06 -2.10
CA ASP A 605 6.89 26.51 -3.41
C ASP A 605 6.21 25.14 -3.63
N SER A 606 5.40 25.06 -4.69
CA SER A 606 4.75 23.85 -5.20
C SER A 606 5.65 22.61 -5.20
N GLY A 607 6.97 22.80 -5.39
CA GLY A 607 7.98 21.74 -5.31
C GLY A 607 7.96 20.93 -4.01
N LYS A 608 7.77 21.57 -2.85
CA LYS A 608 7.77 20.89 -1.55
C LYS A 608 6.57 19.97 -1.38
N TYR A 609 5.36 20.48 -1.67
CA TYR A 609 4.13 19.68 -1.63
C TYR A 609 4.20 18.43 -2.50
N ILE A 610 4.95 18.46 -3.60
CA ILE A 610 5.13 17.32 -4.48
C ILE A 610 6.06 16.29 -3.86
N LEU A 611 7.18 16.73 -3.30
CA LEU A 611 8.10 15.82 -2.61
C LEU A 611 7.42 15.11 -1.45
N ASP A 612 6.60 15.85 -0.71
CA ASP A 612 5.76 15.33 0.34
C ASP A 612 4.78 14.27 -0.20
N LEU A 613 4.06 14.57 -1.27
CA LEU A 613 3.14 13.61 -1.89
C LEU A 613 3.87 12.37 -2.45
N ILE A 614 5.01 12.57 -3.11
CA ILE A 614 5.88 11.50 -3.62
C ILE A 614 6.34 10.61 -2.47
N ASN A 615 6.76 11.21 -1.36
CA ASN A 615 7.18 10.50 -0.18
C ASN A 615 6.05 9.70 0.43
N SER A 616 4.85 10.27 0.55
CA SER A 616 3.67 9.52 0.98
C SER A 616 3.42 8.32 0.08
N LEU A 617 3.41 8.50 -1.26
CA LEU A 617 3.21 7.42 -2.22
C LEU A 617 4.26 6.31 -2.09
N TYR A 618 5.53 6.69 -1.90
CA TYR A 618 6.63 5.76 -1.67
C TYR A 618 6.46 4.93 -0.39
N VAL A 619 6.05 5.58 0.71
CA VAL A 619 5.73 4.91 2.00
C VAL A 619 4.48 4.02 1.91
N ILE A 620 3.55 4.28 1.00
CA ILE A 620 2.41 3.36 0.76
C ILE A 620 2.88 2.11 0.03
N SER A 621 3.81 2.26 -0.91
CA SER A 621 4.30 1.15 -1.73
C SER A 621 5.29 0.21 -1.04
N ASN A 622 5.78 0.59 0.14
CA ASN A 622 6.76 -0.12 0.98
C ASN A 622 6.21 -0.24 2.39
#